data_AF-A0A7C6WHV6-F1
#
_entry.id   AF-A0A7C6WHV6-F1
#
_cell.length_a   1.000
_cell.length_b   1.000
_cell.length_c   1.000
_cell.angle_alpha   90.00
_cell.angle_beta   90.00
_cell.angle_gamma   90.00
#
_symmetry.space_group_name_H-M   'P 1'
#
loop_
_entity.id
_entity.type
_entity.pdbx_description
1 polymer ?
#
loop_
_entity_poly.entity_id
_entity_poly.type
_entity_poly.pdbx_seq_one_letter_code
_entity_poly.pdbx_strand_id
1 'polypeptide(L)'
;MSKREILFKKKELIDQLFLVALERLQNLKDEELFKYVLEHIKLERLTGNEIVRVNKTDYSRYLSVFSTEKPSDLVTLDKLNKELGSGYNLKLSKQPVEINGGFILESENYDIDLSFVSVLNIIKESNETELANILFNEEN
;
A
#
# COMPACT_ATOMS: atom_id res chain seq x y z
N MET A 1 -14.50 -17.05 31.47
CA MET A 1 -13.93 -17.14 30.12
C MET A 1 -12.85 -18.22 30.13
N SER A 2 -12.96 -19.17 29.23
CA SER A 2 -11.95 -20.18 28.92
C SER A 2 -10.73 -19.54 28.26
N LYS A 3 -9.57 -20.20 28.35
CA LYS A 3 -8.32 -19.77 27.68
C LYS A 3 -8.51 -19.54 26.18
N ARG A 4 -9.41 -20.32 25.54
CA ARG A 4 -9.76 -20.19 24.12
C ARG A 4 -10.54 -18.91 23.82
N GLU A 5 -11.47 -18.51 24.69
CA GLU A 5 -12.25 -17.27 24.52
C GLU A 5 -11.37 -16.03 24.67
N ILE A 6 -10.41 -16.05 25.59
CA ILE A 6 -9.44 -14.95 25.77
C ILE A 6 -8.58 -14.80 24.52
N LEU A 7 -8.03 -15.91 24.00
CA LEU A 7 -7.20 -15.88 22.78
C LEU A 7 -7.99 -15.35 21.57
N PHE A 8 -9.26 -15.75 21.44
CA PHE A 8 -10.13 -15.26 20.38
C PHE A 8 -10.36 -13.75 20.48
N LYS A 9 -10.69 -13.25 21.68
CA LYS A 9 -10.88 -11.82 21.94
C LYS A 9 -9.63 -11.00 21.64
N LYS A 10 -8.44 -11.52 21.97
CA LYS A 10 -7.17 -10.87 21.67
C LYS A 10 -6.94 -10.72 20.16
N LYS A 11 -7.20 -11.79 19.40
CA LYS A 11 -7.11 -11.77 17.94
C LYS A 11 -8.10 -10.78 17.32
N GLU A 12 -9.34 -10.75 17.80
CA GLU A 12 -10.35 -9.78 17.33
C GLU A 12 -9.87 -8.32 17.50
N LEU A 13 -9.23 -7.99 18.62
CA LEU A 13 -8.71 -6.65 18.87
C LEU A 13 -7.56 -6.28 17.94
N ILE A 14 -6.66 -7.23 17.67
CA ILE A 14 -5.59 -7.04 16.67
C ILE A 14 -6.23 -6.82 15.30
N ASP A 15 -7.19 -7.65 14.89
CA ASP A 15 -7.87 -7.51 13.59
C ASP A 15 -8.58 -6.14 13.47
N GLN A 16 -9.21 -5.64 14.54
CA GLN A 16 -9.81 -4.30 14.57
C GLN A 16 -8.77 -3.19 14.43
N LEU A 17 -7.61 -3.31 15.08
CA LEU A 17 -6.52 -2.34 14.93
C LEU A 17 -6.07 -2.25 13.46
N PHE A 18 -5.95 -3.39 12.78
CA PHE A 18 -5.58 -3.43 11.36
C PHE A 18 -6.65 -2.82 10.45
N LEU A 19 -7.93 -3.01 10.74
CA LEU A 19 -9.01 -2.35 10.01
C LEU A 19 -8.94 -0.82 10.14
N VAL A 20 -8.65 -0.31 11.34
CA VAL A 20 -8.46 1.14 11.56
C VAL A 20 -7.22 1.65 10.83
N ALA A 21 -6.12 0.88 10.84
CA ALA A 21 -4.92 1.24 10.09
C ALA A 21 -5.17 1.30 8.58
N LEU A 22 -5.90 0.33 8.04
CA LEU A 22 -6.30 0.30 6.64
C LEU A 22 -7.17 1.50 6.27
N GLU A 23 -8.19 1.80 7.08
CA GLU A 23 -9.05 2.97 6.88
C GLU A 23 -8.23 4.28 6.88
N ARG A 24 -7.23 4.40 7.75
CA ARG A 24 -6.33 5.56 7.76
C ARG A 24 -5.48 5.66 6.50
N LEU A 25 -4.95 4.55 6.00
CA LEU A 25 -4.18 4.52 4.75
C LEU A 25 -5.03 4.90 3.54
N GLN A 26 -6.28 4.41 3.48
CA GLN A 26 -7.23 4.75 2.42
C GLN A 26 -7.61 6.24 2.44
N ASN A 27 -7.68 6.83 3.63
CA ASN A 27 -8.04 8.23 3.86
C ASN A 27 -6.83 9.18 4.00
N LEU A 28 -5.61 8.76 3.62
CA LEU A 28 -4.46 9.66 3.53
C LEU A 28 -4.81 10.89 2.70
N LYS A 29 -4.23 12.06 3.00
CA LYS A 29 -4.35 13.21 2.10
C LYS A 29 -3.46 13.01 0.86
N ASP A 30 -3.72 13.74 -0.21
CA ASP A 30 -2.99 13.58 -1.48
C ASP A 30 -1.48 13.82 -1.36
N GLU A 31 -1.06 14.79 -0.53
CA GLU A 31 0.36 15.03 -0.25
C GLU A 31 1.00 13.87 0.52
N GLU A 32 0.25 13.25 1.44
CA GLU A 32 0.73 12.11 2.23
C GLU A 32 0.77 10.85 1.39
N LEU A 33 -0.23 10.63 0.54
CA LEU A 33 -0.25 9.56 -0.46
C LEU A 33 0.94 9.69 -1.41
N PHE A 34 1.25 10.90 -1.87
CA PHE A 34 2.38 11.13 -2.76
C PHE A 34 3.70 10.70 -2.10
N LYS A 35 3.93 11.16 -0.86
CA LYS A 35 5.13 10.79 -0.09
C LYS A 35 5.18 9.28 0.17
N TYR A 36 4.07 8.69 0.60
CA TYR A 36 3.97 7.26 0.88
C TYR A 36 4.38 6.43 -0.34
N VAL A 37 3.80 6.70 -1.51
CA VAL A 37 4.10 5.97 -2.76
C VAL A 37 5.56 6.18 -3.16
N LEU A 38 6.06 7.41 -3.10
CA LEU A 38 7.45 7.74 -3.43
C LEU A 38 8.45 6.98 -2.54
N GLU A 39 8.20 6.94 -1.23
CA GLU A 39 9.07 6.26 -0.27
C GLU A 39 9.05 4.75 -0.47
N HIS A 40 7.88 4.15 -0.66
CA HIS A 40 7.78 2.69 -0.87
C HIS A 40 8.46 2.28 -2.17
N ILE A 41 8.29 3.04 -3.26
CA ILE A 41 9.00 2.77 -4.52
C ILE A 41 10.52 2.86 -4.36
N LYS A 42 11.03 3.80 -3.56
CA LYS A 42 12.48 3.96 -3.32
C LYS A 42 13.09 2.80 -2.52
N LEU A 43 12.30 2.08 -1.74
CA LEU A 43 12.75 0.90 -1.01
C LEU A 43 12.89 -0.33 -1.92
N GLU A 44 12.16 -0.34 -3.04
CA GLU A 44 12.17 -1.43 -4.00
C GLU A 44 13.31 -1.32 -5.03
N ARG A 45 13.77 -2.47 -5.52
CA ARG A 45 14.76 -2.54 -6.60
C ARG A 45 14.07 -2.68 -7.95
N LEU A 46 13.80 -1.54 -8.57
CA LEU A 46 13.08 -1.47 -9.84
C LEU A 46 14.00 -1.36 -11.06
N THR A 47 13.48 -1.78 -12.20
CA THR A 47 14.06 -1.52 -13.53
C THR A 47 13.75 -0.12 -14.04
N GLY A 48 12.68 0.51 -13.51
CA GLY A 48 12.28 1.88 -13.79
C GLY A 48 11.19 2.03 -14.85
N ASN A 49 10.74 0.95 -15.49
CA ASN A 49 9.68 0.98 -16.52
C ASN A 49 8.39 0.28 -16.09
N GLU A 50 8.21 0.09 -14.78
CA GLU A 50 7.09 -0.67 -14.23
C GLU A 50 5.74 0.01 -14.48
N ILE A 51 4.72 -0.84 -14.56
CA ILE A 51 3.32 -0.42 -14.69
C ILE A 51 2.70 -0.41 -13.30
N VAL A 52 2.30 0.77 -12.86
CA VAL A 52 1.51 0.97 -11.65
C VAL A 52 0.07 0.56 -11.94
N ARG A 53 -0.45 -0.40 -11.18
CA ARG A 53 -1.86 -0.80 -11.19
C ARG A 53 -2.50 -0.49 -9.86
N VAL A 54 -3.73 0.00 -9.93
CA VAL A 54 -4.55 0.33 -8.76
C VAL A 54 -5.96 -0.23 -8.93
N ASN A 55 -6.75 -0.18 -7.87
CA ASN A 55 -8.16 -0.52 -7.99
C ASN A 55 -8.91 0.53 -8.84
N LYS A 56 -10.14 0.19 -9.21
CA LYS A 56 -10.97 1.05 -10.07
C LYS A 56 -11.26 2.42 -9.45
N THR A 57 -11.43 2.50 -8.14
CA THR A 57 -11.82 3.73 -7.43
C THR A 57 -10.66 4.70 -7.25
N ASP A 58 -9.44 4.17 -7.10
CA ASP A 58 -8.25 4.97 -6.81
C ASP A 58 -7.58 5.48 -8.09
N TYR A 59 -7.89 4.91 -9.25
CA TYR A 59 -7.30 5.33 -10.54
C TYR A 59 -7.37 6.85 -10.76
N SER A 60 -8.54 7.45 -10.60
CA SER A 60 -8.72 8.89 -10.81
C SER A 60 -7.87 9.72 -9.85
N ARG A 61 -7.78 9.26 -8.60
CA ARG A 61 -6.98 9.91 -7.55
C ARG A 61 -5.49 9.81 -7.87
N TYR A 62 -4.99 8.61 -8.12
CA TYR A 62 -3.59 8.37 -8.50
C TYR A 62 -3.20 9.16 -9.74
N LEU A 63 -4.05 9.18 -10.77
CA LEU A 63 -3.82 9.98 -11.96
C LEU A 63 -3.63 11.47 -11.61
N SER A 64 -4.54 12.05 -10.83
CA SER A 64 -4.45 13.48 -10.47
C SER A 64 -3.24 13.82 -9.59
N VAL A 65 -2.86 12.89 -8.70
CA VAL A 65 -1.76 13.08 -7.75
C VAL A 65 -0.41 12.92 -8.42
N PHE A 66 -0.25 11.90 -9.28
CA PHE A 66 1.05 11.48 -9.82
C PHE A 66 1.30 11.88 -11.28
N SER A 67 0.29 12.39 -11.99
CA SER A 67 0.42 12.81 -13.38
C SER A 67 -0.17 14.20 -13.65
N THR A 68 0.31 14.86 -14.71
CA THR A 68 -0.33 16.02 -15.35
C THR A 68 -1.10 15.65 -16.63
N GLU A 69 -0.99 14.39 -17.07
CA GLU A 69 -1.63 13.90 -18.28
C GLU A 69 -3.14 13.63 -18.10
N LYS A 70 -3.86 13.55 -19.22
CA LYS A 70 -5.28 13.18 -19.24
C LYS A 70 -5.45 11.66 -19.10
N PRO A 71 -6.61 11.18 -18.59
CA PRO A 71 -6.88 9.76 -18.52
C PRO A 71 -6.73 9.06 -19.88
N SER A 72 -5.92 8.02 -19.94
CA SER A 72 -5.74 7.13 -21.09
C SER A 72 -5.57 5.69 -20.60
N ASP A 73 -5.46 4.71 -21.50
CA ASP A 73 -5.26 3.30 -21.11
C ASP A 73 -3.93 3.08 -20.36
N LEU A 74 -2.90 3.89 -20.68
CA LEU A 74 -1.60 3.87 -20.04
C LEU A 74 -1.00 5.28 -20.01
N VAL A 75 -0.81 5.83 -18.81
CA VAL A 75 -0.45 7.24 -18.58
C VAL A 75 0.93 7.36 -17.93
N THR A 76 1.76 8.31 -18.35
CA THR A 76 3.05 8.55 -17.68
C THR A 76 2.83 9.23 -16.32
N LEU A 77 3.49 8.72 -15.28
CA LEU A 77 3.48 9.33 -13.96
C LEU A 77 4.56 10.41 -13.84
N ASP A 78 4.47 11.47 -14.65
CA ASP A 78 5.51 12.50 -14.81
C ASP A 78 5.89 13.20 -13.50
N LYS A 79 4.93 13.47 -12.60
CA LYS A 79 5.23 14.06 -11.28
C LYS A 79 6.03 13.10 -10.40
N LEU A 80 5.65 11.82 -10.41
CA LEU A 80 6.34 10.78 -9.63
C LEU A 80 7.73 10.49 -10.17
N ASN A 81 7.84 10.29 -11.48
CA ASN A 81 9.09 10.00 -12.18
C ASN A 81 10.13 11.12 -11.96
N LYS A 82 9.67 12.39 -11.96
CA LYS A 82 10.52 13.54 -11.66
C LYS A 82 11.16 13.46 -10.26
N GLU A 83 10.39 13.05 -9.24
CA GLU A 83 10.86 12.96 -7.84
C GLU A 83 11.68 11.69 -7.56
N LEU A 84 11.50 10.65 -8.36
CA LEU A 84 12.32 9.43 -8.33
C LEU A 84 13.70 9.65 -8.98
N GLY A 85 13.77 10.50 -10.02
CA GLY A 85 15.00 10.91 -10.68
C GLY A 85 15.27 10.19 -12.00
N SER A 86 16.48 10.37 -12.54
CA SER A 86 16.85 9.81 -13.85
C SER A 86 16.83 8.28 -13.83
N GLY A 87 16.09 7.66 -14.75
CA GLY A 87 15.96 6.22 -14.87
C GLY A 87 14.54 5.68 -14.65
N TYR A 88 13.62 6.53 -14.17
CA TYR A 88 12.23 6.14 -13.96
C TYR A 88 11.30 6.69 -15.05
N ASN A 89 10.45 5.81 -15.56
CA ASN A 89 9.42 6.01 -16.56
C ASN A 89 8.20 5.15 -16.21
N LEU A 90 7.78 5.22 -14.94
CA LEU A 90 6.61 4.51 -14.44
C LEU A 90 5.34 5.00 -15.13
N LYS A 91 4.43 4.06 -15.39
CA LYS A 91 3.15 4.35 -16.05
C LYS A 91 1.97 3.79 -15.29
N LEU A 92 0.88 4.54 -15.22
CA LEU A 92 -0.37 4.11 -14.60
C LEU A 92 -1.26 3.44 -15.64
N SER A 93 -1.64 2.19 -15.40
CA SER A 93 -2.60 1.46 -16.22
C SER A 93 -4.04 1.75 -15.79
N LYS A 94 -4.94 1.88 -16.76
CA LYS A 94 -6.38 2.00 -16.54
C LYS A 94 -7.06 0.65 -16.27
N GLN A 95 -6.37 -0.45 -16.53
CA GLN A 95 -6.89 -1.78 -16.23
C GLN A 95 -6.82 -2.02 -14.71
N PRO A 96 -7.97 -2.13 -14.02
CA PRO A 96 -8.01 -2.22 -12.57
C PRO A 96 -7.53 -3.58 -12.06
N VAL A 97 -7.04 -3.60 -10.83
CA VAL A 97 -6.74 -4.81 -10.05
C VAL A 97 -7.63 -4.89 -8.80
N GLU A 98 -7.90 -6.10 -8.33
CA GLU A 98 -8.74 -6.37 -7.16
C GLU A 98 -7.96 -6.18 -5.85
N ILE A 99 -7.68 -4.93 -5.50
CA ILE A 99 -7.01 -4.56 -4.24
C ILE A 99 -7.82 -3.54 -3.45
N ASN A 100 -7.66 -3.54 -2.13
CA ASN A 100 -8.35 -2.61 -1.24
C ASN A 100 -7.45 -1.42 -0.84
N GLY A 101 -7.03 -0.64 -1.84
CA GLY A 101 -6.09 0.48 -1.68
C GLY A 101 -4.63 0.09 -1.86
N GLY A 102 -3.77 1.09 -2.02
CA GLY A 102 -2.38 0.93 -2.41
C GLY A 102 -2.23 0.67 -3.91
N PHE A 103 -1.15 0.00 -4.30
CA PHE A 103 -0.81 -0.21 -5.71
C PHE A 103 0.03 -1.47 -5.93
N ILE A 104 0.02 -1.98 -7.15
CA ILE A 104 0.91 -3.06 -7.60
C ILE A 104 1.86 -2.48 -8.65
N LEU A 105 3.14 -2.84 -8.54
CA LEU A 105 4.13 -2.58 -9.58
C LEU A 105 4.29 -3.83 -10.43
N GLU A 106 3.83 -3.78 -11.67
CA GLU A 106 3.96 -4.88 -12.63
C GLU A 106 5.19 -4.67 -13.52
N SER A 107 6.01 -5.71 -13.62
CA SER A 107 7.18 -5.77 -14.51
C SER A 107 7.08 -7.00 -15.42
N GLU A 108 7.99 -7.13 -16.39
CA GLU A 108 8.00 -8.31 -17.28
C GLU A 108 8.25 -9.64 -16.54
N ASN A 109 9.00 -9.61 -15.43
CA ASN A 109 9.49 -10.81 -14.75
C ASN A 109 8.94 -11.01 -13.34
N TYR A 110 8.37 -9.97 -12.74
CA TYR A 110 7.88 -9.99 -11.36
C TYR A 110 6.89 -8.85 -11.12
N ASP A 111 6.03 -9.07 -10.14
CA ASP A 111 5.12 -8.06 -9.62
C ASP A 111 5.45 -7.81 -8.14
N ILE A 112 5.39 -6.54 -7.73
CA ILE A 112 5.51 -6.15 -6.32
C ILE A 112 4.15 -5.67 -5.84
N ASP A 113 3.57 -6.42 -4.89
CA ASP A 113 2.31 -6.06 -4.26
C ASP A 113 2.54 -5.10 -3.09
N LEU A 114 2.30 -3.81 -3.35
CA LEU A 114 2.31 -2.73 -2.36
C LEU A 114 0.87 -2.28 -2.04
N SER A 115 -0.10 -3.19 -2.14
CA SER A 115 -1.45 -2.92 -1.64
C SER A 115 -1.40 -2.70 -0.13
N PHE A 116 -2.26 -1.81 0.37
CA PHE A 116 -2.27 -1.49 1.80
C PHE A 116 -2.51 -2.73 2.67
N VAL A 117 -3.34 -3.66 2.19
CA VAL A 117 -3.61 -4.92 2.87
C VAL A 117 -2.34 -5.78 2.95
N SER A 118 -1.60 -5.93 1.86
CA SER A 118 -0.37 -6.73 1.82
C SER A 118 0.72 -6.12 2.71
N VAL A 119 0.93 -4.80 2.64
CA VAL A 119 1.88 -4.10 3.52
C VAL A 119 1.50 -4.25 5.01
N LEU A 120 0.22 -4.06 5.35
CA LEU A 120 -0.26 -4.23 6.72
C LEU A 120 -0.13 -5.68 7.22
N ASN A 121 -0.35 -6.68 6.37
CA ASN A 121 -0.16 -8.08 6.74
C ASN A 121 1.30 -8.40 7.03
N ILE A 122 2.25 -7.89 6.24
CA ILE A 122 3.68 -8.06 6.52
C ILE A 122 4.04 -7.45 7.88
N ILE A 123 3.51 -6.25 8.19
CA ILE A 123 3.70 -5.61 9.49
C ILE A 123 3.07 -6.44 10.61
N LYS A 124 1.87 -6.98 10.39
CA LYS A 124 1.18 -7.85 11.35
C LYS A 124 2.00 -9.08 11.70
N GLU A 125 2.44 -9.81 10.68
CA GLU A 125 3.17 -11.06 10.85
C GLU A 125 4.54 -10.81 11.51
N SER A 126 5.22 -9.74 11.12
CA SER A 126 6.54 -9.41 11.66
C SER A 126 6.51 -8.90 13.10
N ASN A 127 5.38 -8.32 13.54
CA ASN A 127 5.24 -7.68 14.84
C ASN A 127 4.17 -8.31 15.73
N GLU A 128 3.66 -9.50 15.43
CA GLU A 128 2.52 -10.11 16.15
C GLU A 128 2.77 -10.19 17.66
N THR A 129 3.95 -10.66 18.06
CA THR A 129 4.36 -10.76 19.47
C THR A 129 4.44 -9.38 20.13
N GLU A 130 5.04 -8.40 19.47
CA GLU A 130 5.18 -7.04 20.01
C GLU A 130 3.82 -6.36 20.16
N LEU A 131 2.95 -6.48 19.16
CA LEU A 131 1.59 -5.98 19.20
C LEU A 131 0.78 -6.62 20.34
N ALA A 132 0.92 -7.93 20.55
CA ALA A 132 0.29 -8.61 21.66
C ALA A 132 0.77 -8.08 23.02
N ASN A 133 2.08 -7.83 23.16
CA ASN A 133 2.66 -7.28 24.38
C ASN A 133 2.14 -5.86 24.66
N ILE A 134 2.14 -4.98 23.66
CA ILE A 134 1.65 -3.59 23.79
C ILE A 134 0.16 -3.55 24.13
N LEU A 135 -0.66 -4.39 23.47
CA LEU A 135 -2.11 -4.34 23.62
C LEU A 135 -2.61 -5.01 24.91
N PHE A 136 -1.93 -6.06 25.37
CA PHE A 136 -2.40 -6.88 26.48
C PHE A 136 -1.53 -6.81 27.72
N ASN A 137 -0.43 -6.05 27.68
CA ASN A 137 0.49 -5.93 28.80
C ASN A 137 0.88 -7.31 29.34
N GLU A 138 1.23 -8.24 28.43
CA GLU A 138 1.87 -9.50 28.83
C GLU A 138 3.31 -9.20 29.26
N GLU A 139 3.44 -8.50 30.38
CA GLU A 139 4.67 -8.49 31.18
C GLU A 139 4.92 -9.92 31.67
N ASN A 140 6.19 -10.34 31.56
CA ASN A 140 6.80 -11.60 31.99
C ASN A 140 6.14 -12.34 33.16
#